data_AF-A0A8K1C8B6-F1
#
_entry.id   AF-A0A8K1C8B6-F1
#
_cell.length_a   1.000
_cell.length_b   1.000
_cell.length_c   1.000
_cell.angle_alpha   90.00
_cell.angle_beta   90.00
_cell.angle_gamma   90.00
#
_symmetry.space_group_name_H-M   'P 1'
#
loop_
_entity.id
_entity.type
_entity.pdbx_description
1 polymer ?
#
loop_
_entity_poly.entity_id
_entity_poly.type
_entity_poly.pdbx_seq_one_letter_code
_entity_poly.pdbx_strand_id
1 'polypeptide(L)'
;MIPPSYVKGVSIKNTTSVNVKVTAVFGSDEQEKDGKAKVHETRELAPGDHVEIEEHEFDMGSYTAVAALTSLHVEPVGGALGASPQLQKTTFTPQVTEIVPVLNVEIKTHPTEQSLHVAAV
;
A
#
# COMPACT_ATOMS: atom_id res chain seq x y z
N MET A 1 -12.01 23.24 -12.55
CA MET A 1 -10.77 22.70 -11.97
C MET A 1 -11.19 21.63 -10.98
N ILE A 2 -10.84 20.37 -11.21
CA ILE A 2 -10.99 19.34 -10.19
C ILE A 2 -9.79 19.53 -9.25
N PRO A 3 -9.99 19.69 -7.93
CA PRO A 3 -8.87 19.80 -7.01
C PRO A 3 -8.05 18.50 -7.04
N PRO A 4 -6.72 18.58 -6.91
CA PRO A 4 -5.89 17.39 -6.87
C PRO A 4 -6.26 16.54 -5.66
N SER A 5 -6.37 15.23 -5.88
CA SER A 5 -6.73 14.26 -4.86
C SER A 5 -5.78 13.07 -4.92
N TYR A 6 -4.91 12.94 -3.93
CA TYR A 6 -3.90 11.88 -3.87
C TYR A 6 -3.41 11.65 -2.44
N VAL A 7 -2.81 10.49 -2.20
CA VAL A 7 -2.21 10.11 -0.92
C VAL A 7 -0.70 10.26 -1.03
N LYS A 8 -0.06 10.96 -0.09
CA LYS A 8 1.40 11.18 -0.08
C LYS A 8 2.15 10.02 0.57
N GLY A 9 1.70 9.58 1.75
CA GLY A 9 2.27 8.48 2.51
C GLY A 9 1.19 7.56 3.08
N VAL A 10 1.61 6.46 3.69
CA VAL A 10 0.70 5.45 4.25
C VAL A 10 1.20 4.92 5.58
N SER A 11 0.30 4.81 6.54
CA SER A 11 0.49 4.19 7.84
C SER A 11 -0.26 2.86 7.83
N ILE A 12 0.45 1.75 7.99
CA ILE A 12 -0.07 0.40 7.81
C ILE A 12 0.05 -0.36 9.12
N LYS A 13 -1.07 -0.90 9.59
CA LYS A 13 -1.12 -1.75 10.78
C LYS A 13 -1.54 -3.18 10.42
N ASN A 14 -0.75 -4.16 10.81
CA ASN A 14 -1.11 -5.57 10.68
C ASN A 14 -1.94 -6.01 11.88
N THR A 15 -3.25 -6.13 11.71
CA THR A 15 -4.15 -6.66 12.76
C THR A 15 -4.44 -8.15 12.61
N THR A 16 -3.80 -8.81 11.63
CA THR A 16 -3.96 -10.24 11.38
C THR A 16 -3.13 -11.08 12.36
N SER A 17 -3.43 -12.37 12.42
CA SER A 17 -2.65 -13.34 13.19
C SER A 17 -1.45 -13.92 12.44
N VAL A 18 -1.15 -13.42 11.24
CA VAL A 18 -0.05 -13.90 10.40
C VAL A 18 0.91 -12.78 10.03
N ASN A 19 2.15 -13.14 9.68
CA ASN A 19 3.07 -12.19 9.08
C ASN A 19 2.56 -11.80 7.69
N VAL A 20 2.66 -10.54 7.34
CA VAL A 20 2.26 -10.03 6.01
C VAL A 20 3.39 -9.23 5.41
N LYS A 21 3.50 -9.31 4.09
CA LYS A 21 4.39 -8.51 3.26
C LYS A 21 3.54 -7.50 2.50
N VAL A 22 3.88 -6.24 2.68
CA VAL A 22 3.19 -5.10 2.07
C VAL A 22 4.12 -4.44 1.08
N THR A 23 3.66 -4.25 -0.15
CA THR A 23 4.35 -3.48 -1.19
C THR A 23 3.52 -2.24 -1.50
N ALA A 24 4.01 -1.08 -1.10
CA ALA A 24 3.44 0.21 -1.48
C ALA A 24 4.06 0.67 -2.80
N VAL A 25 3.20 1.07 -3.74
CA VAL A 25 3.59 1.54 -5.07
C VAL A 25 3.27 3.02 -5.16
N PHE A 26 4.29 3.85 -5.34
CA PHE A 26 4.17 5.30 -5.50
C PHE A 26 4.57 5.73 -6.90
N GLY A 27 3.86 6.72 -7.43
CA GLY A 27 4.17 7.34 -8.71
C GLY A 27 2.92 7.88 -9.40
N SER A 28 3.05 8.18 -10.70
CA SER A 28 1.93 8.60 -11.54
C SER A 28 1.97 7.94 -12.92
N ASP A 29 0.87 8.01 -13.65
CA ASP A 29 0.82 7.51 -15.04
C ASP A 29 1.67 8.39 -15.97
N GLU A 30 1.83 9.68 -15.67
CA GLU A 30 2.74 10.59 -16.38
C GLU A 30 4.19 10.15 -16.23
N GLN A 31 4.58 9.69 -15.04
CA GLN A 31 5.93 9.17 -14.79
C GLN A 31 6.23 7.95 -15.65
N GLU A 32 5.30 7.00 -15.75
CA GLU A 32 5.47 5.82 -16.61
C GLU A 32 5.48 6.18 -18.11
N LYS A 33 4.69 7.17 -18.53
CA LYS A 33 4.70 7.69 -19.91
C LYS A 33 6.04 8.32 -20.29
N ASP A 34 6.72 8.94 -19.33
CA ASP A 34 8.06 9.50 -19.50
C ASP A 34 9.18 8.44 -19.37
N GLY A 35 8.82 7.15 -19.26
CA GLY A 35 9.76 6.02 -19.17
C GLY A 35 10.42 5.86 -17.80
N LYS A 36 9.91 6.55 -16.76
CA LYS A 36 10.41 6.43 -15.39
C LYS A 36 9.66 5.34 -14.63
N ALA A 37 10.38 4.57 -13.82
CA ALA A 37 9.78 3.50 -13.02
C ALA A 37 9.06 4.06 -11.78
N LYS A 38 7.94 3.44 -11.39
CA LYS A 38 7.27 3.68 -10.11
C LYS A 38 8.18 3.28 -8.94
N VAL A 39 7.99 3.90 -7.78
CA VAL A 39 8.70 3.54 -6.55
C VAL A 39 7.94 2.39 -5.88
N HIS A 40 8.65 1.30 -5.60
CA HIS A 40 8.10 0.15 -4.87
C HIS A 40 8.80 0.04 -3.52
N GLU A 41 8.08 0.32 -2.45
CA GLU A 41 8.58 0.11 -1.09
C GLU A 41 7.93 -1.14 -0.48
N THR A 42 8.75 -2.08 -0.03
CA THR A 42 8.28 -3.35 0.53
C THR A 42 8.66 -3.47 2.00
N ARG A 43 7.69 -3.81 2.84
CA ARG A 43 7.86 -4.02 4.28
C ARG A 43 7.19 -5.32 4.70
N GLU A 44 7.82 -6.04 5.61
CA GLU A 44 7.21 -7.19 6.30
C GLU A 44 6.75 -6.75 7.69
N LEU A 45 5.55 -7.18 8.08
CA LEU A 45 4.91 -6.83 9.34
C LEU A 45 4.50 -8.10 10.09
N ALA A 46 4.95 -8.25 11.33
CA ALA A 46 4.45 -9.29 12.21
C ALA A 46 3.03 -8.95 12.71
N PRO A 47 2.28 -9.91 13.27
CA PRO A 47 1.01 -9.66 13.93
C PRO A 47 1.11 -8.54 14.98
N GLY A 48 0.28 -7.51 14.83
CA GLY A 48 0.25 -6.35 15.72
C GLY A 48 1.24 -5.23 15.35
N ASP A 49 2.16 -5.46 14.40
CA ASP A 49 3.12 -4.45 13.98
C ASP A 49 2.46 -3.30 13.21
N HIS A 50 3.15 -2.17 13.23
CA HIS A 50 2.81 -0.96 12.52
C HIS A 50 4.04 -0.43 11.78
N VAL A 51 3.84 0.09 10.57
CA VAL A 51 4.86 0.81 9.81
C VAL A 51 4.24 2.04 9.15
N GLU A 52 5.03 3.10 9.09
CA GLU A 52 4.72 4.27 8.28
C GLU A 52 5.70 4.32 7.10
N ILE A 53 5.16 4.52 5.91
CA ILE A 53 5.91 4.79 4.69
C ILE A 53 5.60 6.25 4.33
N GLU A 54 6.62 7.07 4.47
CA GLU A 54 6.55 8.52 4.25
C GLU A 54 6.37 8.86 2.78
N GLU A 55 6.24 10.16 2.50
CA GLU A 55 6.11 10.64 1.12
C GLU A 55 7.36 10.38 0.29
N HIS A 56 7.15 10.02 -0.97
CA HIS A 56 8.22 9.92 -1.96
C HIS A 56 8.12 11.06 -2.95
N GLU A 57 9.27 11.54 -3.43
CA GLU A 57 9.37 12.60 -4.42
C GLU A 57 10.07 12.09 -5.68
N PHE A 58 9.76 12.71 -6.81
CA PHE A 58 10.41 12.44 -8.08
C PHE A 58 10.86 13.74 -8.78
N ASP A 59 12.06 13.68 -9.34
CA ASP A 59 12.63 14.76 -10.13
C ASP A 59 12.09 14.71 -11.56
N MET A 60 11.39 15.77 -11.98
CA MET A 60 10.88 15.99 -13.35
C MET A 60 11.81 16.86 -14.20
N GLY A 61 13.03 17.09 -13.75
CA GLY A 61 14.04 17.93 -14.38
C GLY A 61 13.87 19.40 -14.03
N SER A 62 12.70 19.97 -14.31
CA SER A 62 12.42 21.40 -14.05
C SER A 62 11.70 21.65 -12.72
N TYR A 63 11.20 20.60 -12.06
CA TYR A 63 10.53 20.66 -10.77
C TYR A 63 10.53 19.27 -10.10
N THR A 64 10.33 19.25 -8.79
CA THR A 64 10.08 18.03 -8.02
C THR A 64 8.58 17.86 -7.84
N ALA A 65 8.07 16.64 -8.02
CA ALA A 65 6.68 16.31 -7.74
C ALA A 65 6.56 15.16 -6.74
N VAL A 66 5.45 15.14 -6.02
CA VAL A 66 5.15 14.13 -5.01
C VAL A 66 4.61 12.88 -5.70
N ALA A 67 5.24 11.74 -5.44
CA ALA A 67 4.80 10.43 -5.88
C ALA A 67 3.55 10.01 -5.10
N ALA A 68 2.40 10.01 -5.78
CA ALA A 68 1.16 9.58 -5.16
C ALA A 68 1.18 8.06 -4.90
N LEU A 69 0.67 7.63 -3.75
CA LEU A 69 0.39 6.23 -3.51
C LEU A 69 -0.68 5.73 -4.50
N THR A 70 -0.27 4.83 -5.39
CA THR A 70 -1.12 4.25 -6.43
C THR A 70 -1.81 2.98 -5.93
N SER A 71 -1.07 2.10 -5.25
CA SER A 71 -1.60 0.84 -4.74
C SER A 71 -0.81 0.29 -3.56
N LEU A 72 -1.48 -0.50 -2.74
CA LEU A 72 -0.90 -1.36 -1.71
C LEU A 72 -1.16 -2.82 -2.07
N HIS A 73 -0.11 -3.60 -2.22
CA HIS A 73 -0.23 -5.04 -2.37
C HIS A 73 0.11 -5.71 -1.04
N VAL A 74 -0.76 -6.58 -0.56
CA VAL A 74 -0.55 -7.30 0.70
C VAL A 74 -0.63 -8.79 0.44
N GLU A 75 0.39 -9.53 0.88
CA GLU A 75 0.46 -10.98 0.78
C GLU A 75 0.95 -11.59 2.11
N PRO A 76 0.49 -12.78 2.50
CA PRO A 76 0.99 -13.44 3.71
C PRO A 76 2.44 -13.92 3.52
N VAL A 77 3.26 -13.78 4.55
CA VAL A 77 4.63 -14.33 4.59
C VAL A 77 4.57 -15.76 5.10
N GLY A 78 4.99 -16.71 4.27
CA GLY A 78 4.97 -18.15 4.58
C GLY A 78 3.96 -18.90 3.72
N GLY A 79 4.36 -19.25 2.50
CA GLY A 79 3.52 -19.97 1.52
C GLY A 79 3.43 -21.49 1.72
N ALA A 80 3.97 -22.06 2.78
CA ALA A 80 3.95 -23.50 2.97
C ALA A 80 4.03 -23.85 4.45
N LEU A 81 3.01 -24.55 4.96
CA LEU A 81 3.13 -25.70 5.85
C LEU A 81 1.71 -26.16 6.21
N GLY A 82 1.27 -27.26 5.57
CA GLY A 82 0.24 -28.17 6.07
C GLY A 82 -1.15 -27.60 6.37
N ALA A 83 -2.11 -27.90 5.51
CA ALA A 83 -3.54 -27.97 5.83
C ALA A 83 -4.29 -26.68 6.25
N SER A 84 -3.69 -25.50 6.15
CA SER A 84 -4.42 -24.23 6.30
C SER A 84 -4.72 -23.59 4.94
N PRO A 85 -5.92 -23.04 4.75
CA PRO A 85 -6.31 -22.38 3.51
C PRO A 85 -5.38 -21.19 3.22
N GLN A 86 -4.82 -21.17 2.00
CA GLN A 86 -3.91 -20.13 1.56
C GLN A 86 -4.61 -18.77 1.60
N LEU A 87 -4.22 -17.93 2.55
CA LEU A 87 -4.60 -16.52 2.57
C LEU A 87 -4.20 -15.89 1.23
N GLN A 88 -5.18 -15.37 0.50
CA GLN A 88 -4.93 -14.80 -0.81
C GLN A 88 -4.30 -13.42 -0.72
N LYS A 89 -3.44 -13.11 -1.70
CA LYS A 89 -2.93 -11.76 -1.93
C LYS A 89 -4.08 -10.79 -2.20
N THR A 90 -4.01 -9.60 -1.62
CA THR A 90 -4.98 -8.53 -1.85
C THR A 90 -4.30 -7.30 -2.41
N THR A 91 -5.04 -6.51 -3.20
CA THR A 91 -4.59 -5.21 -3.69
C THR A 91 -5.60 -4.16 -3.27
N PHE A 92 -5.11 -3.09 -2.67
CA PHE A 92 -5.89 -1.93 -2.27
C PHE A 92 -5.46 -0.73 -3.08
N THR A 93 -6.44 -0.04 -3.68
CA THR A 93 -6.25 1.22 -4.39
C THR A 93 -6.91 2.31 -3.56
N PRO A 94 -6.15 3.28 -3.03
CA PRO A 94 -6.74 4.39 -2.28
C PRO A 94 -7.67 5.20 -3.18
N GLN A 95 -8.82 5.60 -2.63
CA GLN A 95 -9.76 6.53 -3.26
C GLN A 95 -9.96 7.68 -2.29
N VAL A 96 -9.43 8.86 -2.63
CA VAL A 96 -9.49 10.06 -1.79
C VAL A 96 -10.04 11.22 -2.62
N THR A 97 -10.72 12.16 -1.96
CA THR A 97 -11.28 13.37 -2.60
C THR A 97 -10.43 14.62 -2.38
N GLU A 98 -9.34 14.49 -1.61
CA GLU A 98 -8.42 15.56 -1.25
C GLU A 98 -6.98 15.03 -1.16
N ILE A 99 -6.03 15.92 -0.89
CA ILE A 99 -4.64 15.52 -0.64
C ILE A 99 -4.55 14.99 0.79
N VAL A 100 -4.27 13.69 0.92
CA VAL A 100 -4.10 13.03 2.21
C VAL A 100 -2.59 12.88 2.48
N PRO A 101 -2.05 13.50 3.54
CA PRO A 101 -0.61 13.41 3.85
C PRO A 101 -0.22 11.99 4.27
N VAL A 102 -0.97 11.36 5.16
CA VAL A 102 -0.75 9.95 5.54
C VAL A 102 -2.10 9.25 5.58
N LEU A 103 -2.27 8.21 4.76
CA LEU A 103 -3.45 7.36 4.81
C LEU A 103 -3.25 6.27 5.85
N ASN A 104 -4.10 6.21 6.87
CA ASN A 104 -4.09 5.12 7.84
C ASN A 104 -4.84 3.91 7.28
N VAL A 105 -4.22 2.74 7.38
CA VAL A 105 -4.70 1.51 6.78
C VAL A 105 -4.50 0.35 7.75
N GLU A 106 -5.53 -0.47 7.91
CA GLU A 106 -5.47 -1.70 8.69
C GLU A 106 -5.60 -2.92 7.77
N ILE A 107 -4.70 -3.88 7.96
CA ILE A 107 -4.76 -5.20 7.34
C ILE A 107 -5.49 -6.14 8.28
N LYS A 108 -6.61 -6.70 7.82
CA LYS A 108 -7.52 -7.57 8.56
C LYS A 108 -7.70 -8.88 7.82
N THR A 109 -8.02 -9.95 8.54
CA THR A 109 -8.48 -11.21 7.95
C THR A 109 -9.99 -11.19 7.83
N HIS A 110 -10.53 -11.57 6.68
CA HIS A 110 -11.97 -11.81 6.56
C HIS A 110 -12.35 -13.05 7.36
N PRO A 111 -13.29 -12.94 8.32
CA PRO A 111 -13.63 -14.05 9.20
C PRO A 111 -14.23 -15.27 8.46
N THR A 112 -14.85 -15.04 7.29
CA THR A 112 -15.53 -16.08 6.51
C THR A 112 -14.80 -16.53 5.25
N GLU A 113 -13.90 -15.71 4.70
CA GLU A 113 -13.32 -15.94 3.37
C GLU A 113 -11.83 -16.34 3.39
N GLN A 114 -11.21 -16.36 4.59
CA GLN A 114 -9.79 -16.69 4.74
C GLN A 114 -8.94 -15.87 3.76
N SER A 115 -9.29 -14.60 3.62
CA SER A 115 -8.68 -13.62 2.71
C SER A 115 -8.17 -12.41 3.50
N LEU A 116 -7.18 -11.73 2.96
CA LEU A 116 -6.69 -10.46 3.51
C LEU A 116 -7.55 -9.31 2.98
N HIS A 117 -7.99 -8.44 3.88
CA HIS A 117 -8.70 -7.21 3.59
C HIS A 117 -7.89 -6.03 4.09
N VAL A 118 -7.95 -4.95 3.33
CA VAL A 118 -7.26 -3.70 3.62
C VAL A 118 -8.33 -2.63 3.72
N ALA A 119 -8.39 -1.95 4.86
CA ALA A 119 -9.37 -0.90 5.12
C ALA A 119 -8.65 0.39 5.50
N ALA A 120 -9.01 1.49 4.83
CA ALA A 120 -8.63 2.82 5.28
C ALA A 120 -9.43 3.19 6.54
N VAL A 121 -8.78 3.78 7.54
CA VAL A 121 -9.37 4.16 8.84
C VAL A 121 -9.20 5.63 9.16
#